data_AF-A0A2J7RRW5-F1
#
_entry.id   AF-A0A2J7RRW5-F1
#
_cell.length_a   1.000
_cell.length_b   1.000
_cell.length_c   1.000
_cell.angle_alpha   90.00
_cell.angle_beta   90.00
_cell.angle_gamma   90.00
#
_symmetry.space_group_name_H-M   'P 1'
#
loop_
_entity.id
_entity.type
_entity.pdbx_description
1 polymer ?
#
loop_
_entity_poly.entity_id
_entity_poly.type
_entity_poly.pdbx_seq_one_letter_code
_entity_poly.pdbx_strand_id
1 'polypeptide(L)'
;YVCHMRTNIKYSPWKMWYIACMVRGMTVDEAIKQLSFVLKKGAIAVKETILEAQQIAVEKHNVEFRSNLWVAESFVGKGVVIRGMRRHARARVGKVEYFHCHYFVRLEEGTPPKHYYPFKRELTGSELLENWLQQMRKRKIPNSL
;
A
#
# COMPACT_ATOMS: atom_id res chain seq x y z
N TYR A 1 -14.69 -3.60 -7.87
CA TYR A 1 -13.26 -3.38 -7.51
C TYR A 1 -12.38 -3.93 -8.62
N VAL A 2 -11.20 -3.35 -8.82
CA VAL A 2 -10.29 -3.67 -9.93
C VAL A 2 -8.93 -3.99 -9.35
N CYS A 3 -8.35 -5.13 -9.74
CA CYS A 3 -7.02 -5.54 -9.30
C CYS A 3 -6.06 -5.45 -10.48
N HIS A 4 -4.88 -4.88 -10.25
CA HIS A 4 -3.80 -4.86 -11.23
C HIS A 4 -2.46 -5.06 -10.55
N MET A 5 -1.48 -5.53 -11.33
CA MET A 5 -0.13 -5.73 -10.83
C MET A 5 0.91 -5.47 -11.90
N ARG A 6 2.13 -5.16 -11.44
CA ARG A 6 3.31 -5.22 -12.31
C ARG A 6 4.41 -6.04 -11.69
N THR A 7 4.92 -6.96 -12.50
CA THR A 7 5.86 -7.99 -12.08
C THR A 7 7.30 -7.66 -12.46
N ASN A 8 8.26 -8.22 -11.73
CA ASN A 8 9.70 -8.19 -12.04
C ASN A 8 10.34 -6.79 -12.11
N ILE A 9 9.81 -5.83 -11.35
CA ILE A 9 10.35 -4.48 -11.28
C ILE A 9 11.75 -4.53 -10.67
N LYS A 10 12.74 -3.96 -11.35
CA LYS A 10 14.11 -3.82 -10.82
C LYS A 10 14.17 -2.72 -9.76
N TYR A 11 13.74 -3.06 -8.54
CA TYR A 11 13.76 -2.17 -7.40
C TYR A 11 13.76 -2.96 -6.08
N SER A 12 14.09 -2.26 -4.99
CA SER A 12 14.11 -2.86 -3.65
C SER A 12 12.68 -2.94 -3.10
N PRO A 13 12.21 -4.10 -2.61
CA PRO A 13 10.85 -4.24 -2.10
C PRO A 13 10.58 -3.34 -0.90
N TRP A 14 11.56 -3.17 0.00
CA TRP A 14 11.45 -2.30 1.17
C TRP A 14 11.33 -0.82 0.80
N LYS A 15 12.07 -0.36 -0.21
CA LYS A 15 11.96 1.03 -0.70
C LYS A 15 10.65 1.27 -1.43
N MET A 16 10.17 0.27 -2.17
CA MET A 16 8.87 0.34 -2.86
C MET A 16 7.71 0.38 -1.85
N TRP A 17 7.83 -0.33 -0.73
CA TRP A 17 6.79 -0.39 0.30
C TRP A 17 6.40 0.99 0.83
N TYR A 18 7.36 1.90 1.04
CA TYR A 18 7.05 3.28 1.44
C TYR A 18 6.19 4.03 0.41
N ILE A 19 6.47 3.84 -0.88
CA ILE A 19 5.71 4.46 -1.97
C ILE A 19 4.31 3.84 -2.03
N ALA A 20 4.21 2.52 -1.89
CA ALA A 20 2.94 1.81 -1.82
C ALA A 20 2.09 2.30 -0.64
N CYS A 21 2.66 2.36 0.57
CA CYS A 21 1.97 2.84 1.77
C CYS A 21 1.45 4.27 1.62
N MET A 22 2.24 5.14 0.96
CA MET A 22 1.87 6.55 0.76
C MET A 22 0.59 6.70 -0.06
N VAL A 23 0.36 5.86 -1.08
CA VAL A 23 -0.83 5.98 -1.94
C VAL A 23 -2.08 5.32 -1.37
N ARG A 24 -2.00 4.61 -0.24
CA ARG A 24 -3.16 3.95 0.37
C ARG A 24 -4.19 4.96 0.85
N GLY A 25 -5.46 4.74 0.51
CA GLY A 25 -6.55 5.60 0.94
C GLY A 25 -6.62 6.94 0.22
N MET A 26 -5.72 7.22 -0.73
CA MET A 26 -5.83 8.38 -1.61
C MET A 26 -6.81 8.10 -2.75
N THR A 27 -7.39 9.17 -3.29
CA THR A 27 -8.05 9.11 -4.60
C THR A 27 -7.02 8.81 -5.69
N VAL A 28 -7.45 8.19 -6.79
CA VAL A 28 -6.54 7.87 -7.92
C VAL A 28 -5.88 9.15 -8.47
N ASP A 29 -6.65 10.23 -8.61
CA ASP A 29 -6.15 11.51 -9.14
C ASP A 29 -5.11 12.15 -8.21
N GLU A 30 -5.34 12.11 -6.89
CA GLU A 30 -4.36 12.59 -5.92
C GLU A 30 -3.10 11.73 -5.90
N ALA A 31 -3.25 10.39 -5.93
CA ALA A 31 -2.10 9.48 -5.98
C ALA A 31 -1.22 9.75 -7.22
N ILE A 32 -1.82 9.96 -8.40
CA ILE A 32 -1.09 10.29 -9.64
C ILE A 32 -0.36 11.62 -9.50
N LYS A 33 -1.00 12.64 -8.90
CA LYS A 33 -0.37 13.95 -8.65
C LYS A 33 0.84 13.81 -7.72
N GLN A 34 0.67 13.17 -6.56
CA GLN A 34 1.75 12.96 -5.59
C GLN A 34 2.92 12.18 -6.20
N LEU A 35 2.64 11.07 -6.88
CA LEU A 35 3.67 10.24 -7.52
C LEU A 35 4.46 10.97 -8.60
N SER A 36 3.90 12.01 -9.22
CA SER A 36 4.58 12.81 -10.24
C SER A 36 5.70 13.68 -9.67
N PHE A 37 5.62 14.05 -8.39
CA PHE A 37 6.63 14.89 -7.72
C PHE A 37 7.59 14.09 -6.84
N VAL A 38 7.33 12.79 -6.63
CA VAL A 38 8.24 11.92 -5.87
C VAL A 38 9.44 11.54 -6.73
N LEU A 39 10.61 12.06 -6.35
CA LEU A 39 11.90 11.80 -7.00
C LEU A 39 12.47 10.40 -6.68
N LYS A 40 11.67 9.34 -6.91
CA LYS A 40 12.09 7.95 -6.75
C LYS A 40 11.74 7.16 -7.99
N LYS A 41 12.67 6.31 -8.47
CA LYS A 41 12.43 5.40 -9.60
C LYS A 41 11.17 4.54 -9.44
N GLY A 42 10.88 4.09 -8.21
CA GLY A 42 9.69 3.30 -7.92
C GLY A 42 8.37 4.06 -8.13
N ALA A 43 8.37 5.40 -8.02
CA ALA A 43 7.15 6.21 -8.17
C ALA A 43 6.65 6.22 -9.61
N ILE A 44 7.57 6.28 -10.59
CA ILE A 44 7.25 6.11 -12.00
C ILE A 44 6.56 4.76 -12.22
N ALA A 45 7.12 3.71 -11.63
CA ALA A 45 6.57 2.37 -11.80
C ALA A 45 5.15 2.23 -11.20
N VAL A 46 4.93 2.80 -10.02
CA VAL A 46 3.62 2.79 -9.36
C VAL A 46 2.60 3.64 -10.12
N LYS A 47 3.02 4.81 -10.64
CA LYS A 47 2.15 5.72 -11.40
C LYS A 47 1.60 5.05 -12.66
N GLU A 48 2.49 4.45 -13.46
CA GLU A 48 2.10 3.70 -14.67
C GLU A 48 1.12 2.57 -14.34
N THR A 49 1.35 1.81 -13.27
CA THR A 49 0.41 0.74 -12.89
C THR A 49 -0.95 1.26 -12.46
N ILE A 50 -1.02 2.42 -11.80
CA ILE A 50 -2.31 3.01 -11.43
C ILE A 50 -3.06 3.52 -12.67
N LEU A 51 -2.34 4.10 -13.64
CA LEU A 51 -2.93 4.54 -14.91
C LEU A 51 -3.46 3.36 -15.73
N GLU A 52 -2.70 2.27 -15.84
CA GLU A 52 -3.14 1.02 -16.48
C GLU A 52 -4.36 0.42 -15.76
N ALA A 53 -4.35 0.39 -14.42
CA ALA A 53 -5.48 -0.09 -13.63
C ALA A 53 -6.75 0.77 -13.86
N GLN A 54 -6.59 2.09 -13.99
CA GLN A 54 -7.70 2.99 -14.30
C GLN A 54 -8.26 2.73 -15.71
N GLN A 55 -7.42 2.45 -16.69
CA GLN A 55 -7.87 2.08 -18.04
C GLN A 55 -8.63 0.75 -18.03
N ILE A 56 -8.08 -0.27 -17.37
CA ILE A 56 -8.73 -1.58 -17.20
C ILE A 56 -10.08 -1.44 -16.50
N ALA A 57 -10.19 -0.54 -15.51
CA ALA A 57 -11.44 -0.28 -14.81
C ALA A 57 -12.56 0.20 -15.75
N VAL A 58 -12.26 1.14 -16.64
CA VAL A 58 -13.23 1.67 -17.61
C VAL A 58 -13.58 0.63 -18.66
N GLU A 59 -12.56 0.00 -19.26
CA GLU A 59 -12.73 -0.86 -20.44
C GLU A 59 -13.35 -2.22 -20.10
N LYS A 60 -12.96 -2.82 -18.98
CA LYS A 60 -13.31 -4.21 -18.65
C LYS A 60 -14.27 -4.35 -17.46
N HIS A 61 -14.27 -3.38 -16.56
CA HIS A 61 -15.07 -3.44 -15.33
C HIS A 61 -16.26 -2.47 -15.34
N ASN A 62 -16.57 -1.83 -16.48
CA ASN A 62 -17.71 -0.94 -16.67
C ASN A 62 -17.79 0.21 -15.65
N VAL A 63 -16.65 0.75 -15.23
CA VAL A 63 -16.61 1.94 -14.37
C VAL A 63 -16.88 3.19 -15.21
N GLU A 64 -18.01 3.86 -14.94
CA GLU A 64 -18.44 5.06 -15.67
C GLU A 64 -17.49 6.25 -15.46
N PHE A 65 -17.11 6.52 -14.20
CA PHE A 65 -16.31 7.68 -13.83
C PHE A 65 -14.89 7.30 -13.41
N ARG A 66 -13.91 7.69 -14.23
CA ARG A 66 -12.46 7.48 -13.97
C ARG A 66 -11.97 8.09 -12.66
N SER A 67 -12.56 9.22 -12.25
CA SER A 67 -12.22 9.92 -11.03
C SER A 67 -12.87 9.33 -9.78
N ASN A 68 -13.92 8.52 -9.93
CA ASN A 68 -14.63 7.89 -8.82
C ASN A 68 -13.97 6.57 -8.40
N LEU A 69 -12.64 6.59 -8.26
CA LEU A 69 -11.83 5.45 -7.88
C LEU A 69 -10.83 5.88 -6.80
N TRP A 70 -10.59 4.98 -5.86
CA TRP A 70 -9.62 5.19 -4.79
C TRP A 70 -8.77 3.93 -4.55
N VAL A 71 -7.59 4.13 -3.98
CA VAL A 71 -6.62 3.04 -3.74
C VAL A 71 -6.98 2.32 -2.44
N ALA A 72 -7.70 1.21 -2.57
CA ALA A 72 -8.12 0.37 -1.46
C ALA A 72 -6.97 -0.45 -0.87
N GLU A 73 -6.16 -1.09 -1.72
CA GLU A 73 -4.96 -1.80 -1.28
C GLU A 73 -3.80 -1.48 -2.19
N SER A 74 -2.62 -1.35 -1.59
CA SER A 74 -1.37 -1.24 -2.31
C SER A 74 -0.26 -1.92 -1.51
N PHE A 75 0.35 -2.93 -2.09
CA PHE A 75 1.40 -3.68 -1.42
C PHE A 75 2.45 -4.17 -2.41
N VAL A 76 3.55 -4.66 -1.84
CA VAL A 76 4.74 -5.04 -2.60
C VAL A 76 5.11 -6.46 -2.21
N GLY A 77 5.30 -7.31 -3.22
CA GLY A 77 5.87 -8.63 -3.08
C GLY A 77 7.37 -8.64 -3.38
N LYS A 78 8.13 -9.46 -2.65
CA LYS A 78 9.52 -9.75 -3.00
C LYS A 78 9.52 -10.65 -4.23
N GLY A 79 10.26 -10.25 -5.28
CA GLY A 79 10.42 -11.05 -6.48
C GLY A 79 11.73 -11.84 -6.48
N VAL A 80 12.15 -12.25 -7.67
CA VAL A 80 13.40 -12.97 -7.87
C VAL A 80 14.59 -12.15 -7.36
N VAL A 81 15.49 -12.81 -6.63
CA VAL A 81 16.74 -12.20 -6.15
C VAL A 81 17.90 -12.88 -6.85
N ILE A 82 18.53 -12.15 -7.77
CA ILE A 82 19.73 -12.62 -8.45
C ILE A 82 20.91 -12.42 -7.50
N ARG A 83 21.68 -13.47 -7.25
CA ARG A 83 22.82 -13.45 -6.33
C ARG A 83 24.11 -13.34 -7.15
N GLY A 84 24.93 -12.35 -6.84
CA GLY A 84 26.25 -12.14 -7.42
C GLY A 84 27.36 -12.21 -6.37
N MET A 85 28.60 -12.18 -6.85
CA MET A 85 29.81 -12.22 -6.02
C MET A 85 30.49 -10.84 -6.00
N ARG A 86 30.79 -10.31 -4.81
CA ARG A 86 31.62 -9.10 -4.63
C ARG A 86 32.99 -9.48 -4.10
N ARG A 87 34.04 -9.11 -4.82
CA ARG A 87 35.41 -9.28 -4.37
C ARG A 87 35.78 -8.17 -3.39
N HIS A 88 36.41 -8.53 -2.28
CA HIS A 88 36.94 -7.61 -1.27
C HIS A 88 38.45 -7.82 -1.11
N ALA A 89 39.12 -6.89 -0.42
CA ALA A 89 40.54 -7.02 -0.07
C ALA A 89 40.82 -8.30 0.74
N ARG A 90 42.06 -8.78 0.67
CA ARG A 90 42.53 -9.99 1.37
C ARG A 90 41.77 -11.27 0.97
N ALA A 91 41.49 -11.43 -0.32
CA ALA A 91 40.77 -12.58 -0.89
C ALA A 91 39.40 -12.87 -0.26
N ARG A 92 38.77 -11.88 0.39
CA ARG A 92 37.43 -12.02 0.97
C ARG A 92 36.37 -11.92 -0.12
N VAL A 93 35.33 -12.75 -0.01
CA VAL A 93 34.20 -12.77 -0.94
C VAL A 93 32.92 -12.41 -0.20
N GLY A 94 32.25 -11.37 -0.68
CA GLY A 94 30.93 -10.95 -0.23
C GLY A 94 29.85 -11.38 -1.23
N LYS A 95 28.61 -11.47 -0.76
CA LYS A 95 27.45 -11.78 -1.60
C LYS A 95 26.71 -10.49 -1.93
N VAL A 96 26.42 -10.27 -3.22
CA VAL A 96 25.57 -9.16 -3.69
C VAL A 96 24.20 -9.71 -4.02
N GLU A 97 23.15 -9.01 -3.59
CA GLU A 97 21.78 -9.38 -3.90
C GLU A 97 21.13 -8.30 -4.79
N TYR A 98 20.75 -8.73 -5.99
CA TYR A 98 20.05 -7.92 -6.97
C TYR A 98 18.55 -8.20 -6.83
N PHE A 99 17.88 -7.41 -6.00
CA PHE A 99 16.46 -7.55 -5.75
C PHE A 99 15.61 -7.15 -6.96
N HIS A 100 14.51 -7.89 -7.14
CA HIS A 100 13.35 -7.50 -7.93
C HIS A 100 12.12 -7.52 -7.01
N CYS A 101 11.08 -6.79 -7.39
CA CYS A 101 9.82 -6.76 -6.67
C CYS A 101 8.62 -6.79 -7.62
N HIS A 102 7.47 -7.10 -7.03
CA HIS A 102 6.16 -7.04 -7.68
C HIS A 102 5.34 -5.98 -6.95
N TYR A 103 4.64 -5.13 -7.69
CA TYR A 103 3.72 -4.15 -7.11
C TYR A 103 2.29 -4.58 -7.42
N PHE A 104 1.44 -4.53 -6.41
CA PHE A 104 0.03 -4.91 -6.48
C PHE A 104 -0.82 -3.72 -6.05
N VAL A 105 -1.89 -3.47 -6.79
CA VAL A 105 -2.86 -2.41 -6.48
C VAL A 105 -4.28 -2.95 -6.65
N ARG A 106 -5.15 -2.56 -5.72
CA ARG A 106 -6.59 -2.78 -5.78
C ARG A 106 -7.30 -1.42 -5.72
N LEU A 107 -8.06 -1.11 -6.75
CA LEU A 107 -8.89 0.08 -6.83
C LEU A 107 -10.33 -0.30 -6.48
N GLU A 108 -10.98 0.53 -5.68
CA GLU A 108 -12.41 0.45 -5.39
C GLU A 108 -13.13 1.67 -5.95
N GLU A 109 -14.38 1.47 -6.33
CA GLU A 109 -15.26 2.55 -6.77
C GLU A 109 -15.80 3.32 -5.57
N GLY A 110 -15.98 4.63 -5.76
CA GLY A 110 -16.50 5.52 -4.74
C GLY A 110 -15.46 6.47 -4.16
N THR A 111 -15.89 7.19 -3.12
CA THR A 111 -15.02 8.09 -2.37
C THR A 111 -14.18 7.30 -1.37
N PRO A 112 -12.90 7.67 -1.16
CA PRO A 112 -12.09 7.04 -0.14
C PRO A 112 -12.71 7.22 1.25
N PRO A 113 -12.60 6.22 2.14
CA PRO A 113 -13.07 6.33 3.51
C PRO A 113 -12.28 7.42 4.24
N LYS A 114 -12.97 8.22 5.06
CA LYS A 114 -12.36 9.32 5.85
C LYS A 114 -11.15 8.84 6.67
N HIS A 115 -11.22 7.63 7.21
CA HIS A 115 -10.13 6.98 7.92
C HIS A 115 -9.80 5.65 7.25
N TYR A 116 -8.69 5.60 6.52
CA TYR A 116 -8.22 4.36 5.89
C TYR A 116 -7.91 3.26 6.92
N TYR A 117 -7.34 3.63 8.07
CA TYR A 117 -7.12 2.71 9.20
C TYR A 117 -8.14 3.01 10.30
N PRO A 118 -9.34 2.38 10.29
CA PRO A 118 -10.43 2.73 11.21
C PRO A 118 -10.03 2.56 12.69
N PHE A 119 -9.20 1.55 12.99
CA PHE A 119 -8.73 1.27 14.35
C PHE A 119 -7.67 2.25 14.87
N LYS A 120 -7.03 3.02 13.99
CA LYS A 120 -6.02 4.01 14.36
C LYS A 120 -6.55 5.44 14.37
N ARG A 121 -7.86 5.63 14.13
CA ARG A 121 -8.46 6.96 14.20
C ARG A 121 -8.40 7.48 15.63
N GLU A 122 -8.15 8.77 15.77
CA GLU A 122 -8.28 9.44 17.06
C GLU A 122 -9.76 9.45 17.43
N LEU A 123 -10.07 8.87 18.59
CA LEU A 123 -11.42 8.82 19.15
C LEU A 123 -11.74 10.16 19.79
N THR A 124 -12.99 10.60 19.68
CA THR A 124 -13.44 11.80 20.40
C THR A 124 -13.47 11.54 21.90
N GLY A 125 -13.42 12.60 22.72
CA GLY A 125 -13.50 12.46 24.18
C GLY A 125 -14.75 11.72 24.67
N SER A 126 -15.89 11.92 23.98
CA SER A 126 -17.13 11.19 24.25
C SER A 126 -17.04 9.71 23.89
N GLU A 127 -16.47 9.37 22.73
CA GLU A 127 -16.24 7.98 22.32
C GLU A 127 -15.27 7.27 23.28
N LEU A 128 -14.23 7.96 23.76
CA LEU A 128 -13.30 7.43 24.75
C LEU A 128 -13.99 7.15 26.08
N LEU A 129 -14.81 8.09 26.56
CA LEU A 129 -15.61 7.91 27.77
C LEU A 129 -16.56 6.72 27.63
N GLU A 130 -17.26 6.61 26.49
CA GLU A 130 -18.19 5.51 26.24
C GLU A 130 -17.48 4.16 26.19
N ASN A 131 -16.34 4.08 25.50
CA ASN A 131 -15.49 2.88 25.48
C ASN A 131 -15.05 2.50 26.89
N TRP A 132 -14.61 3.48 27.69
CA TRP A 132 -14.23 3.25 29.08
C TRP A 132 -15.42 2.78 29.93
N LEU A 133 -16.60 3.40 29.79
CA LEU A 133 -17.83 2.99 30.47
C LEU A 133 -18.23 1.56 30.09
N GLN A 134 -18.14 1.21 28.81
CA GLN A 134 -18.39 -0.15 28.35
C GLN A 134 -17.37 -1.14 28.93
N GLN A 135 -16.09 -0.79 28.96
CA GLN A 135 -15.06 -1.61 29.59
C GLN A 135 -15.35 -1.80 31.09
N MET A 136 -15.74 -0.75 31.79
CA MET A 136 -16.13 -0.80 33.21
C MET A 136 -17.35 -1.70 33.44
N ARG A 137 -18.39 -1.57 32.62
CA ARG A 137 -19.60 -2.42 32.67
C ARG A 137 -19.32 -3.90 32.37
N LYS A 138 -18.34 -4.18 31.50
CA LYS A 138 -17.93 -5.55 31.13
C LYS A 138 -17.07 -6.23 32.19
N ARG A 139 -16.62 -5.52 33.23
CA ARG A 139 -15.81 -6.12 34.30
C ARG A 139 -16.63 -7.17 35.04
N LYS A 140 -16.04 -8.35 35.19
CA LYS A 140 -16.56 -9.45 36.00
C LYS A 140 -15.57 -9.72 37.12
N ILE A 141 -16.03 -10.34 38.20
CA ILE A 141 -15.15 -10.78 39.29
C ILE A 141 -14.27 -11.91 38.72
N PRO A 142 -12.94 -11.73 38.63
CA PRO A 142 -12.07 -12.78 38.13
C PRO A 142 -12.12 -13.97 39.08
N ASN A 143 -12.11 -15.20 38.53
CA ASN A 143 -12.13 -16.47 39.28
C ASN A 143 -13.38 -16.68 40.17
N SER A 144 -14.54 -16.17 39.74
CA SER A 144 -15.86 -16.51 40.30
C SER A 144 -16.67 -17.33 39.28
N LEU A 145 -17.57 -18.20 39.77
CA LEU A 145 -18.47 -19.02 38.94
C LEU A 145 -19.36 -18.15 38.03
#